data_AF-T0RI66-F1
#
_entry.id   AF-T0RI66-F1
#
_cell.length_a   1.000
_cell.length_b   1.000
_cell.length_c   1.000
_cell.angle_alpha   90.00
_cell.angle_beta   90.00
_cell.angle_gamma   90.00
#
_symmetry.space_group_name_H-M   'P 1'
#
loop_
_entity.id
_entity.type
_entity.pdbx_description
1 polymer ?
#
loop_
_entity_poly.entity_id
_entity_poly.type
_entity_poly.pdbx_seq_one_letter_code
_entity_poly.pdbx_strand_id
1 'polypeptide(L)'
;MRTYLAGIFLDIPERTLVRGLEDATAAAQALRPSTPCAPRVFDGASWAELSDPIPAATQNALMGSYVATISTEYYRNATISRGESGDLVLQYGAYTAPVYFARNSTTTLLWATDAISIGGPTFGVEGLNTSSPTILVDVPFTKV
;
A
#
# COMPACT_ATOMS: atom_id res chain seq x y z
N MET A 1 -17.10 37.47 -24.65
CA MET A 1 -16.52 37.47 -23.29
C MET A 1 -15.12 36.90 -23.38
N ARG A 2 -14.17 37.49 -22.63
CA ARG A 2 -12.75 37.07 -22.59
C ARG A 2 -12.55 36.22 -21.34
N THR A 3 -11.81 35.13 -21.46
CA THR A 3 -11.72 34.10 -20.41
C THR A 3 -10.43 34.24 -19.62
N TYR A 4 -10.54 34.24 -18.30
CA TYR A 4 -9.41 34.32 -17.37
C TYR A 4 -9.33 33.03 -16.58
N LEU A 5 -8.16 32.40 -16.53
CA LEU A 5 -7.89 31.26 -15.65
C LEU A 5 -6.57 31.53 -14.93
N ALA A 6 -6.60 31.63 -13.60
CA ALA A 6 -5.43 31.83 -12.73
C ALA A 6 -4.51 33.02 -13.11
N GLY A 7 -5.06 34.15 -13.55
CA GLY A 7 -4.27 35.36 -13.87
C GLY A 7 -3.47 35.29 -15.17
N ILE A 8 -3.62 34.22 -15.96
CA ILE A 8 -3.00 34.09 -17.28
C ILE A 8 -4.01 34.55 -18.33
N PHE A 9 -3.61 35.53 -19.14
CA PHE A 9 -4.40 35.97 -20.28
C PHE A 9 -4.28 34.92 -21.39
N LEU A 10 -5.31 34.09 -21.51
CA LEU A 10 -5.42 33.17 -22.64
C LEU A 10 -6.13 33.94 -23.74
N ASP A 11 -5.43 34.33 -24.81
CA ASP A 11 -6.02 34.91 -26.03
C ASP A 11 -6.76 33.83 -26.85
N ILE A 12 -7.55 33.03 -26.14
CA ILE A 12 -8.29 31.89 -26.64
C ILE A 12 -9.76 32.18 -26.35
N PRO A 13 -10.65 32.10 -27.35
CA PRO A 13 -12.07 32.27 -27.12
C PRO A 13 -12.59 31.27 -26.09
N GLU A 14 -13.48 31.71 -25.19
CA GLU A 14 -14.07 30.88 -24.14
C GLU A 14 -14.61 29.55 -24.63
N ARG A 15 -15.30 29.58 -25.77
CA ARG A 15 -15.84 28.36 -26.41
C ARG A 15 -14.75 27.35 -26.78
N THR A 16 -13.60 27.82 -27.23
CA THR A 16 -12.45 26.97 -27.57
C THR A 16 -11.84 26.39 -26.30
N LEU A 17 -11.77 27.17 -25.22
CA LEU A 17 -11.25 26.70 -23.93
C LEU A 17 -12.15 25.63 -23.31
N VAL A 18 -13.46 25.86 -23.26
CA VAL A 18 -14.46 24.91 -22.73
C VAL A 18 -14.41 23.60 -23.52
N ARG A 19 -14.41 23.68 -24.85
CA ARG A 19 -14.33 22.48 -25.69
C ARG A 19 -13.03 21.70 -25.46
N GLY A 20 -11.91 22.39 -25.32
CA GLY A 20 -10.63 21.75 -25.01
C GLY A 20 -10.63 21.06 -23.63
N LEU A 21 -11.26 21.67 -22.63
CA LEU A 21 -11.44 21.06 -21.32
C LEU A 21 -12.33 19.82 -21.38
N GLU A 22 -13.44 19.87 -22.12
CA GLU A 22 -14.36 18.75 -22.31
C GLU A 22 -13.67 17.58 -23.02
N ASP A 23 -12.96 17.85 -24.13
CA ASP A 23 -12.21 16.85 -24.89
C ASP A 23 -11.11 16.20 -24.02
N ALA A 24 -10.36 17.01 -23.27
CA ALA A 24 -9.32 16.51 -22.35
C ALA A 24 -9.92 15.68 -21.21
N THR A 25 -11.06 16.10 -20.66
CA THR A 25 -11.76 15.37 -19.61
C THR A 25 -12.26 14.03 -20.12
N ALA A 26 -12.86 13.99 -21.32
CA ALA A 26 -13.31 12.77 -21.95
C ALA A 26 -12.16 11.80 -22.23
N ALA A 27 -11.03 12.29 -22.74
CA ALA A 27 -9.83 11.49 -22.96
C ALA A 27 -9.26 10.93 -21.64
N ALA A 28 -9.21 11.75 -20.58
CA ALA A 28 -8.76 11.32 -19.26
C ALA A 28 -9.70 10.25 -18.65
N GLN A 29 -11.01 10.43 -18.76
CA GLN A 29 -12.01 9.45 -18.32
C GLN A 29 -11.92 8.14 -19.11
N ALA A 30 -11.63 8.19 -20.41
CA ALA A 30 -11.42 6.99 -21.21
C ALA A 30 -10.16 6.22 -20.80
N LEU A 31 -9.09 6.93 -20.42
CA LEU A 31 -7.85 6.32 -19.92
C LEU A 31 -8.00 5.74 -18.51
N ARG A 32 -8.85 6.36 -17.68
CA ARG A 32 -9.12 5.95 -16.31
C ARG A 32 -10.62 5.92 -16.08
N PRO A 33 -11.31 4.87 -16.54
CA PRO A 33 -12.74 4.74 -16.32
C PRO A 33 -13.02 4.78 -14.81
N SER A 34 -14.17 5.36 -14.45
CA SER A 34 -14.58 5.44 -13.05
C SER A 34 -14.68 4.04 -12.46
N THR A 35 -13.76 3.71 -11.58
CA THR A 35 -13.84 2.52 -10.72
C THR A 35 -14.47 2.91 -9.39
N PRO A 36 -15.30 2.06 -8.77
CA PRO A 36 -15.72 2.27 -7.39
C PRO A 36 -14.53 2.57 -6.50
N CYS A 37 -14.70 3.54 -5.60
CA CYS A 37 -13.72 3.81 -4.56
C CYS A 37 -13.43 2.55 -3.74
N ALA A 38 -12.20 2.42 -3.25
CA ALA A 38 -11.82 1.31 -2.37
C ALA A 38 -12.66 1.35 -1.08
N PRO A 39 -13.54 0.38 -0.79
CA PRO A 39 -14.40 0.46 0.39
C PRO A 39 -13.63 0.50 1.71
N ARG A 40 -12.40 -0.04 1.76
CA ARG A 40 -11.53 0.07 2.93
C ARG A 40 -11.09 1.51 3.22
N VAL A 41 -10.77 2.27 2.17
CA VAL A 41 -10.27 3.65 2.29
C VAL A 41 -11.43 4.62 2.51
N PHE A 42 -12.60 4.37 1.92
CA PHE A 42 -13.70 5.34 1.86
C PHE A 42 -14.96 4.93 2.67
N ASP A 43 -15.18 3.63 2.91
CA ASP A 43 -16.38 3.11 3.58
C ASP A 43 -16.07 2.33 4.88
N GLY A 44 -14.80 2.27 5.30
CA GLY A 44 -14.39 1.62 6.55
C GLY A 44 -14.52 0.10 6.56
N ALA A 45 -14.51 -0.54 5.38
CA ALA A 45 -14.57 -2.00 5.29
C ALA A 45 -13.41 -2.68 6.06
N SER A 46 -13.67 -3.83 6.67
CA SER A 46 -12.68 -4.51 7.51
C SER A 46 -11.58 -5.18 6.69
N TRP A 47 -10.36 -5.23 7.25
CA TRP A 47 -9.26 -6.04 6.74
C TRP A 47 -9.54 -7.55 6.87
N ALA A 48 -10.42 -7.93 7.79
CA ALA A 48 -10.77 -9.31 8.08
C ALA A 48 -11.31 -10.06 6.86
N GLU A 49 -11.85 -9.39 5.84
CA GLU A 49 -12.36 -10.00 4.60
C GLU A 49 -11.24 -10.50 3.67
N LEU A 50 -10.08 -9.84 3.69
CA LEU A 50 -8.92 -10.14 2.87
C LEU A 50 -7.84 -10.93 3.61
N SER A 51 -8.08 -11.26 4.87
CA SER A 51 -7.03 -11.76 5.75
C SER A 51 -7.42 -13.01 6.52
N ASP A 52 -6.43 -13.84 6.78
CA ASP A 52 -6.49 -14.91 7.76
C ASP A 52 -5.56 -14.60 8.96
N PRO A 53 -5.91 -15.05 10.17
CA PRO A 53 -5.06 -14.85 11.34
C PRO A 53 -3.74 -15.62 11.21
N ILE A 54 -2.65 -15.01 11.66
CA ILE A 54 -1.34 -15.67 11.73
C ILE A 54 -1.28 -16.52 13.02
N PRO A 55 -0.97 -17.83 12.96
CA PRO A 55 -0.81 -18.65 14.15
C PRO A 55 0.30 -18.12 15.09
N ALA A 56 0.13 -18.28 16.39
CA ALA A 56 1.05 -17.72 17.39
C ALA A 56 2.53 -18.14 17.20
N ALA A 57 2.77 -19.40 16.80
CA ALA A 57 4.12 -19.87 16.51
C ALA A 57 4.76 -19.09 15.35
N THR A 58 3.98 -18.84 14.29
CA THR A 58 4.40 -18.06 13.13
C THR A 58 4.58 -16.59 13.46
N GLN A 59 3.70 -16.00 14.28
CA GLN A 59 3.87 -14.63 14.76
C GLN A 59 5.23 -14.48 15.46
N ASN A 60 5.57 -15.41 16.36
CA ASN A 60 6.85 -15.39 17.06
C ASN A 60 8.06 -15.52 16.11
N ALA A 61 7.94 -16.36 15.08
CA ALA A 61 8.99 -16.49 14.06
C ALA A 61 9.19 -15.21 13.24
N LEU A 62 8.12 -14.45 12.99
CA LEU A 62 8.15 -13.20 12.23
C LEU A 62 8.63 -11.99 13.05
N MET A 63 8.45 -11.95 14.36
CA MET A 63 8.86 -10.78 15.17
C MET A 63 10.37 -10.56 15.09
N GLY A 64 10.80 -9.38 14.67
CA GLY A 64 12.21 -8.97 14.61
C GLY A 64 12.46 -7.76 13.74
N SER A 65 13.73 -7.39 13.63
CA SER A 65 14.18 -6.35 12.69
C SER A 65 14.58 -7.00 11.37
N TYR A 66 14.25 -6.35 10.27
CA TYR A 66 14.49 -6.80 8.91
C TYR A 66 15.31 -5.76 8.18
N VAL A 67 16.45 -6.17 7.63
CA VAL A 67 17.38 -5.29 6.92
C VAL A 67 17.29 -5.60 5.42
N ALA A 68 17.17 -4.56 4.60
CA ALA A 68 17.18 -4.72 3.16
C ALA A 68 18.49 -5.36 2.69
N THR A 69 18.41 -6.31 1.77
CA THR A 69 19.58 -7.01 1.22
C THR A 69 20.33 -6.16 0.17
N ILE A 70 19.66 -5.14 -0.36
CA ILE A 70 20.21 -4.19 -1.33
C ILE A 70 19.92 -2.76 -0.89
N SER A 71 20.83 -1.83 -1.22
CA SER A 71 20.66 -0.39 -0.97
C SER A 71 20.16 -0.07 0.46
N THR A 72 20.81 -0.65 1.47
CA THR A 72 20.43 -0.59 2.89
C THR A 72 20.18 0.84 3.40
N GLU A 73 20.98 1.81 2.93
CA GLU A 73 20.83 3.22 3.31
C GLU A 73 19.56 3.88 2.75
N TYR A 74 19.08 3.40 1.59
CA TYR A 74 17.87 3.90 0.94
C TYR A 74 16.61 3.26 1.53
N TYR A 75 16.56 1.93 1.55
CA TYR A 75 15.37 1.18 2.01
C TYR A 75 15.23 1.17 3.53
N ARG A 76 16.31 1.40 4.28
CA ARG A 76 16.31 1.33 5.75
C ARG A 76 15.80 -0.03 6.25
N ASN A 77 15.48 -0.10 7.54
CA ASN A 77 15.02 -1.32 8.18
C ASN A 77 13.50 -1.31 8.30
N ALA A 78 12.92 -2.51 8.27
CA ALA A 78 11.56 -2.75 8.67
C ALA A 78 11.54 -3.50 10.01
N THR A 79 10.51 -3.30 10.82
CA THR A 79 10.39 -4.00 12.10
C THR A 79 9.03 -4.65 12.20
N ILE A 80 9.01 -5.95 12.53
CA ILE A 80 7.80 -6.67 12.88
C ILE A 80 7.79 -6.87 14.39
N SER A 81 6.75 -6.37 15.06
CA SER A 81 6.62 -6.45 16.51
C SER A 81 5.18 -6.74 16.92
N ARG A 82 4.95 -6.88 18.23
CA ARG A 82 3.61 -7.01 18.78
C ARG A 82 3.04 -5.61 19.05
N GLY A 83 1.89 -5.32 18.48
CA GLY A 83 1.11 -4.11 18.75
C GLY A 83 0.41 -4.16 20.11
N GLU A 84 -0.23 -3.05 20.48
CA GLU A 84 -0.91 -2.89 21.77
C GLU A 84 -2.07 -3.88 21.96
N SER A 85 -2.78 -4.23 20.88
CA SER A 85 -3.86 -5.23 20.88
C SER A 85 -3.36 -6.68 20.95
N GLY A 86 -2.04 -6.90 20.89
CA GLY A 86 -1.44 -8.22 20.79
C GLY A 86 -1.26 -8.73 19.37
N ASP A 87 -1.76 -8.01 18.36
CA ASP A 87 -1.59 -8.35 16.95
C ASP A 87 -0.16 -8.10 16.46
N LEU A 88 0.24 -8.79 15.40
CA LEU A 88 1.51 -8.52 14.73
C LEU A 88 1.41 -7.22 13.94
N VAL A 89 2.36 -6.30 14.10
CA VAL A 89 2.43 -5.04 13.36
C VAL A 89 3.75 -4.93 12.61
N LEU A 90 3.69 -4.41 11.38
CA LEU A 90 4.87 -4.04 10.59
C LEU A 90 5.00 -2.53 10.62
N GLN A 91 6.17 -2.08 11.03
CA GLN A 91 6.62 -0.70 10.96
C GLN A 91 7.65 -0.57 9.84
N TYR A 92 7.39 0.34 8.90
CA TYR A 92 8.31 0.70 7.84
C TYR A 92 8.22 2.20 7.52
N GLY A 93 9.33 2.90 7.69
CA GLY A 93 9.35 4.37 7.63
C GLY A 93 8.42 4.98 8.68
N ALA A 94 7.49 5.82 8.22
CA ALA A 94 6.51 6.51 9.06
C ALA A 94 5.21 5.72 9.29
N TYR A 95 5.07 4.55 8.67
CA TYR A 95 3.84 3.77 8.69
C TYR A 95 3.98 2.56 9.60
N THR A 96 2.97 2.35 10.44
CA THR A 96 2.81 1.17 11.29
C THR A 96 1.40 0.66 11.12
N ALA A 97 1.25 -0.63 10.77
CA ALA A 97 -0.07 -1.24 10.64
C ALA A 97 -0.02 -2.76 10.88
N PRO A 98 -1.17 -3.38 11.19
CA PRO A 98 -1.25 -4.82 11.41
C PRO A 98 -0.80 -5.64 10.20
N VAL A 99 -0.29 -6.84 10.47
CA VAL A 99 0.07 -7.84 9.47
C VAL A 99 -0.77 -9.08 9.67
N TYR A 100 -1.34 -9.57 8.57
CA TYR A 100 -2.08 -10.81 8.53
C TYR A 100 -1.51 -11.73 7.46
N PHE A 101 -1.99 -12.98 7.41
CA PHE A 101 -1.90 -13.71 6.16
C PHE A 101 -2.89 -13.13 5.16
N ALA A 102 -2.49 -13.04 3.89
CA ALA A 102 -3.45 -12.84 2.82
C ALA A 102 -4.41 -14.02 2.80
N ARG A 103 -5.69 -13.76 2.48
CA ARG A 103 -6.74 -14.78 2.47
C ARG A 103 -6.31 -16.02 1.69
N ASN A 104 -6.50 -17.18 2.29
CA ASN A 104 -6.15 -18.50 1.76
C ASN A 104 -4.66 -18.68 1.43
N SER A 105 -3.77 -17.96 2.13
CA SER A 105 -2.31 -18.08 1.99
C SER A 105 -1.64 -18.28 3.35
N THR A 106 -0.52 -19.01 3.35
CA THR A 106 0.35 -19.19 4.53
C THR A 106 1.78 -18.69 4.29
N THR A 107 2.05 -18.15 3.11
CA THR A 107 3.36 -17.63 2.69
C THR A 107 3.28 -16.21 2.17
N THR A 108 2.07 -15.67 2.02
CA THR A 108 1.83 -14.28 1.62
C THR A 108 1.25 -13.53 2.80
N LEU A 109 1.92 -12.46 3.18
CA LEU A 109 1.48 -11.55 4.22
C LEU A 109 0.75 -10.36 3.59
N LEU A 110 -0.18 -9.81 4.34
CA LEU A 110 -0.94 -8.61 4.02
C LEU A 110 -0.62 -7.55 5.07
N TRP A 111 -0.11 -6.40 4.64
CA TRP A 111 0.02 -5.23 5.50
C TRP A 111 -1.26 -4.39 5.43
N ALA A 112 -2.00 -4.31 6.53
CA ALA A 112 -3.29 -3.66 6.61
C ALA A 112 -3.19 -2.13 6.70
N THR A 113 -2.61 -1.49 5.68
CA THR A 113 -2.38 -0.05 5.60
C THR A 113 -3.12 0.58 4.42
N ASP A 114 -3.81 1.69 4.68
CA ASP A 114 -4.52 2.48 3.66
C ASP A 114 -3.59 3.43 2.88
N ALA A 115 -2.32 3.54 3.30
CA ALA A 115 -1.38 4.50 2.75
C ALA A 115 -0.95 4.20 1.30
N ILE A 116 -1.06 2.94 0.85
CA ILE A 116 -0.37 2.49 -0.36
C ILE A 116 -1.19 1.60 -1.31
N SER A 117 -2.40 1.13 -0.98
CA SER A 117 -3.26 0.45 -1.98
C SER A 117 -4.70 0.17 -1.52
N ILE A 118 -5.53 -0.22 -2.50
CA ILE A 118 -6.94 -0.64 -2.42
C ILE A 118 -7.15 -1.95 -1.60
N GLY A 119 -6.09 -2.76 -1.48
CA GLY A 119 -6.12 -4.10 -0.90
C GLY A 119 -5.04 -4.36 0.16
N GLY A 120 -4.29 -3.33 0.57
CA GLY A 120 -3.07 -3.46 1.37
C GLY A 120 -1.92 -4.08 0.54
N PRO A 121 -0.66 -3.63 0.69
CA PRO A 121 0.44 -4.28 -0.01
C PRO A 121 0.59 -5.70 0.55
N THR A 122 0.57 -6.66 -0.36
CA THR A 122 0.89 -8.05 -0.07
C THR A 122 2.34 -8.32 -0.39
N PHE A 123 2.98 -9.17 0.41
CA PHE A 123 4.39 -9.50 0.25
C PHE A 123 4.64 -10.96 0.62
N GLY A 124 5.60 -11.57 -0.07
CA GLY A 124 6.00 -12.95 0.21
C GLY A 124 6.84 -13.05 1.46
N VAL A 125 6.80 -14.21 2.10
CA VAL A 125 7.79 -14.62 3.10
C VAL A 125 8.46 -15.92 2.68
N GLU A 126 9.79 -15.91 2.75
CA GLU A 126 10.65 -17.06 2.49
C GLU A 126 11.33 -17.52 3.78
N GLY A 127 11.53 -18.83 3.91
CA GLY A 127 12.23 -19.38 5.07
C GLY A 127 11.51 -19.14 6.40
N LEU A 128 10.17 -19.13 6.43
CA LEU A 128 9.37 -18.89 7.64
C LEU A 128 9.69 -19.86 8.80
N ASN A 129 10.13 -21.07 8.46
CA ASN A 129 10.54 -22.11 9.42
C ASN A 129 12.02 -22.01 9.82
N THR A 130 12.73 -20.95 9.40
CA THR A 130 14.15 -20.73 9.69
C THR A 130 14.32 -19.63 10.74
N SER A 131 15.53 -19.48 11.29
CA SER A 131 15.84 -18.39 12.23
C SER A 131 15.89 -17.01 11.57
N SER A 132 16.05 -16.94 10.25
CA SER A 132 16.24 -15.71 9.48
C SER A 132 15.31 -15.65 8.27
N PRO A 133 13.98 -15.59 8.47
CA PRO A 133 13.04 -15.43 7.37
C PRO A 133 13.31 -14.15 6.58
N THR A 134 12.95 -14.17 5.30
CA THR A 134 13.05 -13.01 4.40
C THR A 134 11.66 -12.56 3.97
N ILE A 135 11.38 -11.27 4.08
CA ILE A 135 10.16 -10.64 3.54
C ILE A 135 10.47 -9.96 2.21
N LEU A 136 9.56 -10.07 1.24
CA LEU A 136 9.75 -9.57 -0.13
C LEU A 136 8.87 -8.34 -0.38
N VAL A 137 9.32 -7.16 0.07
CA VAL A 137 8.60 -5.88 -0.04
C VAL A 137 9.32 -4.98 -1.04
N ASP A 138 8.99 -5.12 -2.33
CA ASP A 138 9.71 -4.58 -3.51
C ASP A 138 11.16 -5.09 -3.66
N VAL A 139 11.89 -5.18 -2.55
CA VAL A 139 13.23 -5.74 -2.40
C VAL A 139 13.24 -6.75 -1.23
N PRO A 140 14.23 -7.65 -1.15
CA PRO A 140 14.30 -8.63 -0.07
C PRO A 140 14.81 -7.98 1.20
N PHE A 141 14.16 -8.24 2.34
CA PHE A 141 14.66 -7.90 3.67
C PHE A 141 14.81 -9.16 4.51
N THR A 142 15.99 -9.37 5.09
CA THR A 142 16.28 -10.55 5.91
C THR A 142 16.27 -10.18 7.38
N LYS A 143 15.68 -11.05 8.20
CA LYS A 143 15.64 -10.89 9.65
C LYS A 143 17.05 -10.95 10.26
N VAL A 144 17.36 -9.99 11.13
CA VAL A 144 18.61 -9.89 11.90
C VAL A 144 18.40 -10.08 13.40
#